data_AF-A0A8T6P8Q0-F1
#
_entry.id   AF-A0A8T6P8Q0-F1
#
_cell.length_a   1.000
_cell.length_b   1.000
_cell.length_c   1.000
_cell.angle_alpha   90.00
_cell.angle_beta   90.00
_cell.angle_gamma   90.00
#
_symmetry.space_group_name_H-M   'P 1'
#
loop_
_entity.id
_entity.type
_entity.pdbx_description
1 polymer ?
#
loop_
_entity_poly.entity_id
_entity_poly.type
_entity_poly.pdbx_seq_one_letter_code
_entity_poly.pdbx_strand_id
1 'polypeptide(L)'
;MNEELKQKIRSLRHDYDKLLEAVAMSDVSRELSDTATRIAALPGRVQAIRGAGYAYANYLEHKVDTLNDQWSQVRFQIQRAIRNELANARSEVEPLDELWDELERAIAGGAKTETAKTAGKGMSAMLSAAVGTGSEEETEADSTGGLLSQLKAMSEQTKAAGDLAAAVESAIDASGDGVDDAQAAAIIGQLEGAMARAEKSIEGSKERIQALYGNVPGNVGQTESQLSDIETWLERAKTANFEWNAGEDMYMVVKAEWKKTGNKKEDPDGFLYITSQRLVMEQAEKKGGFMGFGGKRVEELLWESPIGAMEEIDYEKKGLLGGIDLIHIRFGSGGPFGDVTLEVKEGIHARVFASKLQQAASGAIERERGLERSDAEKAFVDAIADLPTTCPVCGATLDQEVTRGMTQLECAYCGAIVRIGATS
;
A
#
# COMPACT_ATOMS: atom_id res chain seq x y z
N MET A 1 18.95 -31.98 41.64
CA MET A 1 19.14 -30.97 40.57
C MET A 1 19.30 -29.58 41.14
N ASN A 2 20.43 -28.92 40.83
CA ASN A 2 20.70 -27.55 41.25
C ASN A 2 19.77 -26.50 40.56
N GLU A 3 19.65 -25.31 41.16
CA GLU A 3 18.77 -24.25 40.63
C GLU A 3 19.21 -23.67 39.28
N GLU A 4 20.51 -23.72 38.95
CA GLU A 4 21.02 -23.26 37.67
C GLU A 4 20.51 -24.13 36.51
N LEU A 5 20.53 -25.46 36.69
CA LEU A 5 20.00 -26.42 35.72
C LEU A 5 18.50 -26.25 35.53
N LYS A 6 17.73 -26.04 36.61
CA LYS A 6 16.30 -25.74 36.52
C LYS A 6 16.02 -24.48 35.70
N GLN A 7 16.80 -23.42 35.89
CA GLN A 7 16.69 -22.20 35.08
C GLN A 7 17.02 -22.44 33.61
N LYS A 8 18.07 -23.21 33.32
CA LYS A 8 18.43 -23.57 31.93
C LYS A 8 17.34 -24.36 31.24
N ILE A 9 16.73 -25.35 31.91
CA ILE A 9 15.62 -26.13 31.36
C ILE A 9 14.41 -25.24 31.06
N ARG A 10 14.07 -24.29 31.96
CA ARG A 10 13.00 -23.31 31.72
C ARG A 10 13.28 -22.41 30.51
N SER A 11 14.50 -21.91 30.36
CA SER A 11 14.89 -21.10 29.20
C SER A 11 14.81 -21.91 27.91
N LEU A 12 15.36 -23.12 27.91
CA LEU A 12 15.32 -24.04 26.78
C LEU A 12 13.89 -24.34 26.34
N ARG A 13 12.97 -24.49 27.29
CA ARG A 13 11.57 -24.73 26.98
C ARG A 13 10.94 -23.54 26.26
N HIS A 14 11.17 -22.33 26.77
CA HIS A 14 10.68 -21.10 26.13
C HIS A 14 11.23 -20.92 24.71
N ASP A 15 12.52 -21.20 24.52
CA ASP A 15 13.16 -21.11 23.20
C ASP A 15 12.66 -22.22 22.25
N TYR A 16 12.33 -23.39 22.79
CA TYR A 16 11.70 -24.47 22.02
C TYR A 16 10.28 -24.09 21.59
N ASP A 17 9.48 -23.48 22.46
CA ASP A 17 8.13 -23.02 22.11
C ASP A 17 8.17 -21.93 21.02
N LYS A 18 9.14 -21.00 21.08
CA LYS A 18 9.39 -20.06 19.97
C LYS A 18 9.77 -20.75 18.67
N LEU A 19 10.61 -21.79 18.75
CA LEU A 19 10.99 -22.59 17.60
C LEU A 19 9.76 -23.25 16.97
N LEU A 20 8.81 -23.74 17.78
CA LEU A 20 7.53 -24.29 17.29
C LEU A 20 6.72 -23.25 16.51
N GLU A 21 6.61 -22.03 17.03
CA GLU A 21 5.92 -20.93 16.34
C GLU A 21 6.63 -20.58 15.01
N ALA A 22 7.96 -20.61 15.00
CA ALA A 22 8.75 -20.34 13.81
C ALA A 22 8.62 -21.44 12.75
N VAL A 23 8.62 -22.72 13.16
CA VAL A 23 8.37 -23.87 12.26
C VAL A 23 6.98 -23.77 11.63
N ALA A 24 5.98 -23.30 12.38
CA ALA A 24 4.63 -23.11 11.85
C ALA A 24 4.55 -22.00 10.80
N MET A 25 5.61 -21.18 10.62
CA MET A 25 5.69 -20.09 9.64
C MET A 25 4.45 -19.18 9.67
N SER A 26 3.90 -18.94 10.86
CA SER A 26 2.61 -18.27 11.03
C SER A 26 2.63 -16.81 10.55
N ASP A 27 3.77 -16.16 10.71
CA ASP A 27 4.11 -14.81 10.27
C ASP A 27 4.12 -14.70 8.74
N VAL A 28 4.85 -15.59 8.06
CA VAL A 28 4.89 -15.71 6.58
C VAL A 28 3.49 -15.97 6.01
N SER A 29 2.73 -16.81 6.70
CA SER A 29 1.38 -17.21 6.34
C SER A 29 0.35 -16.11 6.51
N ARG A 30 0.49 -15.30 7.56
CA ARG A 30 -0.32 -14.10 7.79
C ARG A 30 -0.06 -13.07 6.69
N GLU A 31 1.21 -12.81 6.38
CA GLU A 31 1.59 -11.87 5.31
C GLU A 31 1.05 -12.30 3.93
N LEU A 32 1.03 -13.61 3.63
CA LEU A 32 0.38 -14.16 2.43
C LEU A 32 -1.11 -13.84 2.40
N SER A 33 -1.80 -14.12 3.50
CA SER A 33 -3.24 -13.90 3.63
C SER A 33 -3.58 -12.42 3.48
N ASP A 34 -2.81 -11.55 4.12
CA ASP A 34 -2.99 -10.10 4.07
C ASP A 34 -2.77 -9.59 2.64
N THR A 35 -1.72 -10.07 1.96
CA THR A 35 -1.45 -9.71 0.56
C THR A 35 -2.55 -10.21 -0.38
N ALA A 36 -3.01 -11.46 -0.23
CA ALA A 36 -4.13 -11.99 -1.00
C ALA A 36 -5.40 -11.16 -0.83
N THR A 37 -5.73 -10.82 0.42
CA THR A 37 -6.92 -10.03 0.76
C THR A 37 -6.86 -8.65 0.11
N ARG A 38 -5.69 -8.01 0.18
CA ARG A 38 -5.45 -6.70 -0.44
C ARG A 38 -5.61 -6.75 -1.95
N ILE A 39 -4.98 -7.73 -2.61
CA ILE A 39 -5.11 -7.92 -4.07
C ILE A 39 -6.56 -8.15 -4.48
N ALA A 40 -7.28 -9.02 -3.77
CA ALA A 40 -8.68 -9.32 -4.05
C ALA A 40 -9.60 -8.10 -3.89
N ALA A 41 -9.23 -7.12 -3.06
CA ALA A 41 -10.00 -5.88 -2.88
C ALA A 41 -9.74 -4.83 -3.98
N LEU A 42 -8.62 -4.91 -4.70
CA LEU A 42 -8.23 -3.88 -5.68
C LEU A 42 -9.25 -3.71 -6.83
N PRO A 43 -9.81 -4.77 -7.47
CA PRO A 43 -10.80 -4.59 -8.53
C PRO A 43 -12.03 -3.81 -8.07
N GLY A 44 -12.53 -4.11 -6.86
CA GLY A 44 -13.67 -3.41 -6.27
C GLY A 44 -13.39 -1.93 -6.01
N ARG A 45 -12.17 -1.58 -5.58
CA ARG A 45 -11.75 -0.18 -5.41
C ARG A 45 -11.65 0.56 -6.75
N VAL A 46 -11.07 -0.07 -7.78
CA VAL A 46 -11.04 0.50 -9.14
C VAL A 46 -12.46 0.73 -9.65
N GLN A 47 -13.36 -0.23 -9.47
CA GLN A 47 -14.76 -0.06 -9.86
C GLN A 47 -15.44 1.08 -9.08
N ALA A 48 -15.15 1.23 -7.79
CA ALA A 48 -15.71 2.30 -6.96
C ALA A 48 -15.27 3.68 -7.44
N ILE A 49 -13.99 3.90 -7.76
CA ILE A 49 -13.51 5.19 -8.28
C ILE A 49 -14.11 5.50 -9.66
N ARG A 50 -14.32 4.49 -10.51
CA ARG A 50 -15.01 4.66 -11.81
C ARG A 50 -16.48 5.01 -11.64
N GLY A 51 -17.17 4.33 -10.72
CA GLY A 51 -18.55 4.63 -10.35
C GLY A 51 -18.73 6.02 -9.74
N ALA A 52 -17.68 6.56 -9.12
CA ALA A 52 -17.62 7.93 -8.63
C ALA A 52 -17.27 8.97 -9.71
N GLY A 53 -17.08 8.55 -10.97
CA GLY A 53 -16.84 9.44 -12.11
C GLY A 53 -15.37 9.76 -12.40
N TYR A 54 -14.40 9.11 -11.74
CA TYR A 54 -12.99 9.36 -12.06
C TYR A 54 -12.63 8.76 -13.43
N ALA A 55 -12.35 9.61 -14.41
CA ALA A 55 -12.17 9.21 -15.81
C ALA A 55 -10.75 8.77 -16.19
N TYR A 56 -9.72 9.06 -15.38
CA TYR A 56 -8.31 8.90 -15.75
C TYR A 56 -7.63 7.71 -15.04
N ALA A 57 -6.34 7.50 -15.32
CA ALA A 57 -5.55 6.37 -14.81
C ALA A 57 -6.10 4.98 -15.23
N ASN A 58 -6.44 4.80 -16.50
CA ASN A 58 -6.89 3.52 -17.08
C ASN A 58 -5.87 2.36 -16.96
N TYR A 59 -4.62 2.67 -16.64
CA TYR A 59 -3.59 1.67 -16.41
C TYR A 59 -3.82 0.90 -15.10
N LEU A 60 -4.64 1.43 -14.18
CA LEU A 60 -4.91 0.79 -12.89
C LEU A 60 -5.66 -0.53 -13.06
N GLU A 61 -6.62 -0.60 -13.99
CA GLU A 61 -7.33 -1.82 -14.36
C GLU A 61 -6.34 -2.91 -14.75
N HIS A 62 -5.49 -2.62 -15.74
CA HIS A 62 -4.50 -3.58 -16.22
C HIS A 62 -3.46 -3.94 -15.15
N LYS A 63 -3.07 -2.97 -14.31
CA LYS A 63 -2.14 -3.22 -13.19
C LYS A 63 -2.75 -4.17 -12.17
N VAL A 64 -4.03 -4.02 -11.86
CA VAL A 64 -4.75 -4.90 -10.93
C VAL A 64 -4.89 -6.30 -11.51
N ASP A 65 -5.24 -6.43 -12.79
CA ASP A 65 -5.30 -7.73 -13.48
C ASP A 65 -3.93 -8.43 -13.44
N THR A 66 -2.87 -7.70 -13.77
CA THR A 66 -1.49 -8.21 -13.73
C THR A 66 -1.09 -8.66 -12.32
N LEU A 67 -1.48 -7.92 -11.28
CA LEU A 67 -1.20 -8.29 -9.90
C LEU A 67 -1.95 -9.55 -9.48
N ASN A 68 -3.20 -9.71 -9.91
CA ASN A 68 -3.99 -10.90 -9.65
C ASN A 68 -3.37 -12.14 -10.33
N ASP A 69 -2.96 -12.00 -11.59
CA ASP A 69 -2.29 -13.08 -12.34
C ASP A 69 -0.96 -13.45 -11.71
N GLN A 70 -0.10 -12.47 -11.43
CA GLN A 70 1.19 -12.70 -10.77
C GLN A 70 1.01 -13.36 -9.40
N TRP A 71 0.00 -12.94 -8.63
CA TRP A 71 -0.29 -13.53 -7.33
C TRP A 71 -0.68 -14.99 -7.44
N SER A 72 -1.56 -15.35 -8.38
CA SER A 72 -1.96 -16.74 -8.58
C SER A 72 -0.75 -17.66 -8.81
N GLN A 73 0.20 -17.22 -9.63
CA GLN A 73 1.42 -17.95 -9.95
C GLN A 73 2.37 -18.04 -8.74
N VAL A 74 2.62 -16.92 -8.08
CA VAL A 74 3.51 -16.83 -6.92
C VAL A 74 2.98 -17.65 -5.76
N ARG A 75 1.67 -17.58 -5.51
CA ARG A 75 0.99 -18.32 -4.44
C ARG A 75 1.18 -19.83 -4.57
N PHE A 76 1.01 -20.39 -5.78
CA PHE A 76 1.21 -21.81 -6.00
C PHE A 76 2.67 -22.24 -5.69
N GLN A 77 3.64 -21.42 -6.11
CA GLN A 77 5.05 -21.67 -5.83
C GLN A 77 5.35 -21.61 -4.32
N ILE A 78 4.77 -20.64 -3.62
CA ILE A 78 4.94 -20.48 -2.17
C ILE A 78 4.30 -21.65 -1.42
N GLN A 79 3.09 -22.09 -1.78
CA GLN A 79 2.46 -23.25 -1.14
C GLN A 79 3.30 -24.52 -1.31
N ARG A 80 3.92 -24.72 -2.48
CA ARG A 80 4.85 -25.82 -2.70
C ARG A 80 6.12 -25.65 -1.87
N ALA A 81 6.68 -24.44 -1.80
CA ALA A 81 7.86 -24.15 -1.00
C ALA A 81 7.60 -24.38 0.50
N ILE A 82 6.50 -23.85 1.05
CA ILE A 82 6.09 -24.06 2.45
C ILE A 82 5.99 -25.55 2.75
N ARG A 83 5.33 -26.36 1.91
CA ARG A 83 5.25 -27.81 2.14
C ARG A 83 6.62 -28.49 2.18
N ASN A 84 7.52 -28.12 1.26
CA ASN A 84 8.87 -28.67 1.24
C ASN A 84 9.67 -28.24 2.47
N GLU A 85 9.57 -26.97 2.86
CA GLU A 85 10.30 -26.44 4.01
C GLU A 85 9.74 -26.94 5.34
N LEU A 86 8.44 -27.18 5.44
CA LEU A 86 7.84 -27.87 6.61
C LEU A 86 8.33 -29.31 6.73
N ALA A 87 8.49 -30.02 5.60
CA ALA A 87 9.07 -31.35 5.61
C ALA A 87 10.55 -31.34 6.04
N ASN A 88 11.33 -30.35 5.58
CA ASN A 88 12.72 -30.15 6.01
C ASN A 88 12.81 -29.79 7.50
N ALA A 89 12.03 -28.79 7.94
CA ALA A 89 11.99 -28.35 9.33
C ALA A 89 11.59 -29.49 10.27
N ARG A 90 10.68 -30.37 9.85
CA ARG A 90 10.34 -31.57 10.60
C ARG A 90 11.54 -32.47 10.85
N SER A 91 12.35 -32.74 9.82
CA SER A 91 13.53 -33.59 9.97
C SER A 91 14.60 -32.97 10.89
N GLU A 92 14.65 -31.65 10.99
CA GLU A 92 15.58 -30.94 11.88
C GLU A 92 15.10 -30.93 13.34
N VAL A 93 13.80 -31.06 13.58
CA VAL A 93 13.24 -31.00 14.94
C VAL A 93 12.97 -32.38 15.53
N GLU A 94 12.81 -33.43 14.71
CA GLU A 94 12.69 -34.80 15.22
C GLU A 94 13.82 -35.21 16.21
N PRO A 95 15.10 -34.83 16.00
CA PRO A 95 16.16 -35.07 16.99
C PRO A 95 15.97 -34.31 18.31
N LEU A 96 15.28 -33.17 18.30
CA LEU A 96 14.98 -32.41 19.52
C LEU A 96 13.95 -33.14 20.39
N ASP A 97 12.96 -33.77 19.77
CA ASP A 97 11.97 -34.58 20.49
C ASP A 97 12.64 -35.76 21.21
N GLU A 98 13.58 -36.43 20.53
CA GLU A 98 14.37 -37.53 21.13
C GLU A 98 15.24 -37.06 22.31
N LEU A 99 15.89 -35.90 22.17
CA LEU A 99 16.73 -35.31 23.23
C LEU A 99 15.90 -34.82 24.43
N TRP A 100 14.70 -34.29 24.20
CA TRP A 100 13.76 -33.94 25.27
C TRP A 100 13.27 -35.18 26.02
N ASP A 101 12.89 -36.24 25.32
CA ASP A 101 12.53 -37.53 25.92
C ASP A 101 13.71 -38.14 26.72
N GLU A 102 14.96 -37.92 26.30
CA GLU A 102 16.15 -38.32 27.05
C GLU A 102 16.36 -37.47 28.31
N LEU A 103 16.20 -36.15 28.20
CA LEU A 103 16.31 -35.22 29.33
C LEU A 103 15.25 -35.52 30.41
N GLU A 104 14.00 -35.72 30.01
CA GLU A 104 12.91 -36.07 30.92
C GLU A 104 13.19 -37.38 31.66
N ARG A 105 13.68 -38.42 30.96
CA ARG A 105 14.07 -39.70 31.57
C ARG A 105 15.23 -39.55 32.56
N ALA A 106 16.21 -38.70 32.24
CA ALA A 106 17.33 -38.41 33.12
C ALA A 106 16.87 -37.68 34.40
N ILE A 107 15.92 -36.74 34.28
CA ILE A 107 15.35 -36.00 35.43
C ILE A 107 14.43 -36.88 36.27
N ALA A 108 13.65 -37.79 35.65
CA ALA A 108 12.73 -38.69 36.35
C ALA A 108 13.42 -39.86 37.08
N GLY A 109 14.77 -39.93 37.07
CA GLY A 109 15.52 -41.00 37.73
C GLY A 109 15.21 -42.40 37.17
N GLY A 110 14.81 -42.50 35.90
CA GLY A 110 14.46 -43.76 35.24
C GLY A 110 13.07 -44.33 35.60
N ALA A 111 12.24 -43.61 36.36
CA ALA A 111 10.85 -44.01 36.59
C ALA A 111 10.04 -43.86 35.29
N LYS A 112 9.42 -44.95 34.81
CA LYS A 112 8.52 -44.92 33.66
C LYS A 112 7.21 -44.23 34.06
N THR A 113 7.10 -42.92 33.85
CA THR A 113 5.83 -42.20 33.95
C THR A 113 5.12 -42.23 32.59
N GLU A 114 3.91 -42.78 32.54
CA GLU A 114 3.07 -42.81 31.32
C GLU A 114 2.76 -41.42 30.76
N THR A 115 2.85 -40.38 31.61
CA THR A 115 2.64 -38.96 31.28
C THR A 115 3.73 -38.37 30.39
N ALA A 116 4.93 -38.97 30.30
CA ALA A 116 6.06 -38.44 29.53
C ALA A 116 5.97 -38.74 28.02
N LYS A 117 5.23 -39.79 27.62
CA LYS A 117 5.17 -40.27 26.22
C LYS A 117 4.41 -39.35 25.27
N THR A 118 3.70 -38.35 25.81
CA THR A 118 2.83 -37.42 25.08
C THR A 118 3.51 -36.11 24.69
N ALA A 119 4.67 -35.78 25.29
CA ALA A 119 5.38 -34.53 25.08
C ALA A 119 6.12 -34.47 23.73
N GLY A 120 7.14 -35.32 23.54
CA GLY A 120 7.94 -35.37 22.30
C GLY A 120 7.16 -35.88 21.09
N LYS A 121 6.14 -36.73 21.28
CA LYS A 121 5.29 -37.20 20.17
C LYS A 121 4.37 -36.12 19.59
N GLY A 122 4.12 -35.04 20.32
CA GLY A 122 3.21 -33.98 19.91
C GLY A 122 3.66 -33.30 18.62
N MET A 123 4.97 -33.04 18.48
CA MET A 123 5.49 -32.23 17.39
C MET A 123 5.64 -32.98 16.06
N SER A 124 6.30 -34.14 16.06
CA SER A 124 6.35 -34.97 14.83
C SER A 124 4.94 -35.36 14.35
N ALA A 125 3.97 -35.53 15.26
CA ALA A 125 2.56 -35.72 14.92
C ALA A 125 1.89 -34.44 14.38
N MET A 126 2.16 -33.28 14.98
CA MET A 126 1.68 -31.96 14.54
C MET A 126 2.14 -31.65 13.12
N LEU A 127 3.43 -31.84 12.83
CA LEU A 127 4.01 -31.63 11.51
C LEU A 127 3.52 -32.68 10.49
N SER A 128 3.25 -33.91 10.93
CA SER A 128 2.59 -34.92 10.08
C SER A 128 1.20 -34.46 9.64
N ALA A 129 0.41 -33.88 10.55
CA ALA A 129 -0.92 -33.40 10.25
C ALA A 129 -0.91 -32.17 9.32
N ALA A 130 0.06 -31.26 9.50
CA ALA A 130 0.24 -30.10 8.64
C ALA A 130 0.68 -30.48 7.21
N VAL A 131 1.52 -31.50 7.06
CA VAL A 131 1.99 -31.98 5.75
C VAL A 131 0.98 -32.91 5.06
N GLY A 132 0.22 -33.70 5.83
CA GLY A 132 -0.66 -34.76 5.32
C GLY A 132 -2.09 -34.37 4.93
N THR A 133 -2.53 -33.13 5.19
CA THR A 133 -3.92 -32.68 4.92
C THR A 133 -4.17 -32.14 3.51
N GLY A 134 -3.17 -32.11 2.63
CA GLY A 134 -3.33 -31.72 1.23
C GLY A 134 -3.54 -32.91 0.30
N SER A 135 -4.76 -33.46 0.24
CA SER A 135 -5.15 -34.37 -0.85
C SER A 135 -5.24 -33.59 -2.17
N GLU A 136 -4.70 -34.18 -3.25
CA GLU A 136 -4.42 -33.58 -4.57
C GLU A 136 -5.66 -33.16 -5.42
N GLU A 137 -6.82 -32.92 -4.80
CA GLU A 137 -8.06 -32.49 -5.46
C GLU A 137 -8.51 -31.10 -4.96
N GLU A 138 -7.66 -30.08 -5.05
CA GLU A 138 -8.12 -28.69 -4.97
C GLU A 138 -8.28 -28.13 -6.39
N THR A 139 -9.52 -28.09 -6.87
CA THR A 139 -9.87 -27.36 -8.09
C THR A 139 -9.58 -25.87 -7.92
N GLU A 140 -9.06 -25.22 -8.97
CA GLU A 140 -8.60 -23.81 -9.02
C GLU A 140 -9.54 -22.76 -8.37
N ALA A 141 -10.84 -23.06 -8.22
CA ALA A 141 -11.87 -22.12 -7.82
C ALA A 141 -12.03 -21.88 -6.29
N ASP A 142 -11.54 -22.76 -5.40
CA ASP A 142 -11.78 -22.66 -3.93
C ASP A 142 -10.49 -22.57 -3.09
N SER A 143 -9.41 -22.13 -3.73
CA SER A 143 -8.06 -22.24 -3.15
C SER A 143 -7.85 -21.36 -1.91
N THR A 144 -8.47 -20.18 -1.81
CA THR A 144 -8.28 -19.24 -0.67
C THR A 144 -8.74 -19.82 0.67
N GLY A 145 -9.79 -20.65 0.68
CA GLY A 145 -10.29 -21.31 1.89
C GLY A 145 -9.36 -22.41 2.41
N GLY A 146 -8.79 -23.22 1.51
CA GLY A 146 -7.91 -24.34 1.85
C GLY A 146 -6.68 -23.91 2.65
N LEU A 147 -5.96 -22.90 2.18
CA LEU A 147 -4.78 -22.37 2.87
C LEU A 147 -5.13 -21.78 4.25
N LEU A 148 -6.18 -20.94 4.33
CA LEU A 148 -6.59 -20.34 5.60
C LEU A 148 -7.02 -21.38 6.64
N SER A 149 -7.68 -22.46 6.20
CA SER A 149 -8.07 -23.56 7.09
C SER A 149 -6.85 -24.33 7.61
N GLN A 150 -5.84 -24.57 6.77
CA GLN A 150 -4.58 -25.22 7.16
C GLN A 150 -3.80 -24.36 8.16
N LEU A 151 -3.69 -23.05 7.90
CA LEU A 151 -2.99 -22.12 8.78
C LEU A 151 -3.68 -21.95 10.13
N LYS A 152 -5.01 -21.91 10.12
CA LYS A 152 -5.80 -21.86 11.34
C LYS A 152 -5.64 -23.14 12.16
N ALA A 153 -5.67 -24.30 11.52
CA ALA A 153 -5.41 -25.58 12.18
C ALA A 153 -4.01 -25.63 12.83
N MET A 154 -3.00 -25.04 12.18
CA MET A 154 -1.65 -24.91 12.76
C MET A 154 -1.63 -23.98 13.99
N SER A 155 -2.40 -22.88 13.96
CA SER A 155 -2.49 -21.93 15.08
C SER A 155 -3.30 -22.43 16.29
N GLU A 156 -4.24 -23.35 16.10
CA GLU A 156 -4.99 -23.97 17.21
C GLU A 156 -4.14 -25.03 17.95
N GLN A 157 -3.10 -25.54 17.30
CA GLN A 157 -2.19 -26.56 17.83
C GLN A 157 -1.05 -25.98 18.69
N THR A 158 -0.66 -24.70 18.52
CA THR A 158 0.26 -24.01 19.46
C THR A 158 -0.33 -23.88 20.86
N LYS A 159 -1.66 -23.86 21.01
CA LYS A 159 -2.32 -23.91 22.32
C LYS A 159 -2.04 -25.22 23.08
N ALA A 160 -1.93 -26.34 22.37
CA ALA A 160 -1.59 -27.64 22.96
C ALA A 160 -0.12 -27.71 23.43
N ALA A 161 0.78 -26.92 22.83
CA ALA A 161 2.16 -26.78 23.30
C ALA A 161 2.25 -26.03 24.65
N GLY A 162 1.36 -25.06 24.88
CA GLY A 162 1.24 -24.36 26.17
C GLY A 162 0.79 -25.25 27.32
N ASP A 163 -0.16 -26.16 27.06
CA ASP A 163 -0.61 -27.15 28.07
C ASP A 163 0.51 -28.14 28.44
N LEU A 164 1.42 -28.42 27.50
CA LEU A 164 2.58 -29.28 27.71
C LEU A 164 3.68 -28.59 28.54
N ALA A 165 3.91 -27.29 28.34
CA ALA A 165 4.87 -26.52 29.14
C ALA A 165 4.53 -26.56 30.64
N ALA A 166 3.24 -26.47 30.99
CA ALA A 166 2.77 -26.58 32.38
C ALA A 166 3.03 -27.97 33.00
N ALA A 167 2.97 -29.05 32.20
CA ALA A 167 3.25 -30.40 32.67
C ALA A 167 4.75 -30.62 32.96
N VAL A 168 5.63 -30.06 32.13
CA VAL A 168 7.09 -30.11 32.32
C VAL A 168 7.51 -29.30 33.54
N GLU A 169 6.95 -28.11 33.76
CA GLU A 169 7.20 -27.32 34.98
C GLU A 169 6.84 -28.12 36.25
N SER A 170 5.69 -28.78 36.25
CA SER A 170 5.28 -29.62 37.37
C SER A 170 6.23 -30.81 37.62
N ALA A 171 6.86 -31.35 36.57
CA ALA A 171 7.83 -32.45 36.69
C ALA A 171 9.20 -31.96 37.20
N ILE A 172 9.63 -30.77 36.79
CA ILE A 172 10.86 -30.12 37.29
C ILE A 172 10.73 -29.83 38.79
N ASP A 173 9.59 -29.32 39.24
CA ASP A 173 9.35 -29.01 40.65
C ASP A 173 9.23 -30.28 41.52
N ALA A 174 8.83 -31.40 40.94
CA ALA A 174 8.71 -32.69 41.62
C ALA A 174 10.02 -33.51 41.69
N SER A 175 11.07 -33.08 40.97
CA SER A 175 12.34 -33.82 40.90
C SER A 175 13.17 -33.69 42.19
N GLY A 176 13.45 -34.83 42.84
CA GLY A 176 14.20 -34.92 44.11
C GLY A 176 15.73 -35.04 43.95
N ASP A 177 16.44 -35.33 45.05
CA ASP A 177 17.91 -35.36 45.17
C ASP A 177 18.64 -36.48 44.38
N GLY A 178 17.95 -37.22 43.51
CA GLY A 178 18.47 -38.40 42.79
C GLY A 178 18.87 -38.19 41.32
N VAL A 179 18.89 -36.95 40.83
CA VAL A 179 19.21 -36.63 39.43
C VAL A 179 20.73 -36.59 39.22
N ASP A 180 21.22 -37.24 38.15
CA ASP A 180 22.61 -37.08 37.69
C ASP A 180 22.76 -35.73 36.96
N ASP A 181 23.15 -34.70 37.72
CA ASP A 181 23.32 -33.33 37.23
C ASP A 181 24.32 -33.24 36.05
N ALA A 182 25.30 -34.15 35.95
CA ALA A 182 26.27 -34.16 34.85
C ALA A 182 25.65 -34.70 33.56
N GLN A 183 24.84 -35.75 33.66
CA GLN A 183 24.09 -36.29 32.52
C GLN A 183 23.06 -35.28 32.01
N ALA A 184 22.31 -34.63 32.92
CA ALA A 184 21.34 -33.59 32.55
C ALA A 184 22.02 -32.40 31.85
N ALA A 185 23.18 -31.94 32.35
CA ALA A 185 23.95 -30.86 31.72
C ALA A 185 24.43 -31.20 30.31
N ALA A 186 24.83 -32.45 30.06
CA ALA A 186 25.26 -32.89 28.74
C ALA A 186 24.11 -32.89 27.71
N ILE A 187 22.93 -33.39 28.10
CA ILE A 187 21.73 -33.41 27.24
C ILE A 187 21.24 -31.98 26.95
N ILE A 188 21.27 -31.11 27.95
CA ILE A 188 20.96 -29.67 27.79
C ILE A 188 21.86 -29.04 26.72
N GLY A 189 23.18 -29.28 26.76
CA GLY A 189 24.10 -28.76 25.74
C GLY A 189 23.84 -29.31 24.33
N GLN A 190 23.37 -30.55 24.22
CA GLN A 190 22.95 -31.14 22.95
C GLN A 190 21.67 -30.49 22.42
N LEU A 191 20.67 -30.27 23.28
CA LEU A 191 19.43 -29.55 22.97
C LEU A 191 19.71 -28.13 22.48
N GLU A 192 20.51 -27.35 23.23
CA GLU A 192 20.90 -25.99 22.83
C GLU A 192 21.52 -25.98 21.42
N GLY A 193 22.47 -26.88 21.16
CA GLY A 193 23.13 -26.96 19.87
C GLY A 193 22.19 -27.39 18.72
N ALA A 194 21.26 -28.31 18.99
CA ALA A 194 20.27 -28.75 18.01
C ALA A 194 19.22 -27.66 17.73
N MET A 195 18.76 -26.95 18.76
CA MET A 195 17.80 -25.84 18.61
C MET A 195 18.39 -24.70 17.78
N ALA A 196 19.65 -24.30 18.04
CA ALA A 196 20.31 -23.27 17.26
C ALA A 196 20.45 -23.64 15.76
N ARG A 197 20.64 -24.93 15.45
CA ARG A 197 20.67 -25.40 14.05
C ARG A 197 19.28 -25.36 13.42
N ALA A 198 18.27 -25.85 14.13
CA ALA A 198 16.89 -25.83 13.66
C ALA A 198 16.41 -24.40 13.41
N GLU A 199 16.66 -23.48 14.36
CA GLU A 199 16.33 -22.06 14.24
C GLU A 199 16.94 -21.44 12.99
N LYS A 200 18.25 -21.64 12.77
CA LYS A 200 18.94 -21.12 11.59
C LYS A 200 18.39 -21.71 10.29
N SER A 201 18.02 -22.99 10.29
CA SER A 201 17.43 -23.67 9.13
C SER A 201 16.05 -23.10 8.79
N ILE A 202 15.20 -22.89 9.81
CA ILE A 202 13.87 -22.31 9.66
C ILE A 202 13.96 -20.86 9.18
N GLU A 203 14.86 -20.05 9.76
CA GLU A 203 15.03 -18.66 9.33
C GLU A 203 15.45 -18.59 7.86
N GLY A 204 16.44 -19.40 7.46
CA GLY A 204 16.82 -19.49 6.04
C GLY A 204 15.66 -19.98 5.15
N SER A 205 14.76 -20.80 5.67
CA SER A 205 13.55 -21.24 4.96
C SER A 205 12.54 -20.11 4.79
N LYS A 206 12.34 -19.29 5.84
CA LYS A 206 11.51 -18.08 5.78
C LYS A 206 12.06 -17.10 4.75
N GLU A 207 13.37 -16.84 4.76
CA GLU A 207 14.02 -15.96 3.77
C GLU A 207 13.84 -16.47 2.33
N ARG A 208 13.99 -17.78 2.10
CA ARG A 208 13.74 -18.39 0.78
C ARG A 208 12.31 -18.24 0.33
N ILE A 209 11.36 -18.46 1.24
CA ILE A 209 9.93 -18.28 0.95
C ILE A 209 9.65 -16.81 0.65
N GLN A 210 10.11 -15.88 1.50
CA GLN A 210 10.00 -14.43 1.31
C GLN A 210 10.58 -13.93 -0.01
N ALA A 211 11.69 -14.52 -0.48
CA ALA A 211 12.26 -14.21 -1.78
C ALA A 211 11.33 -14.57 -2.95
N LEU A 212 10.44 -15.56 -2.81
CA LEU A 212 9.48 -15.95 -3.85
C LEU A 212 8.38 -14.90 -4.08
N TYR A 213 8.04 -14.09 -3.06
CA TYR A 213 7.07 -13.00 -3.18
C TYR A 213 7.62 -11.86 -4.03
N GLY A 214 8.96 -11.74 -4.07
CA GLY A 214 9.66 -10.68 -4.79
C GLY A 214 9.09 -9.31 -4.48
N ASN A 215 8.67 -8.60 -5.53
CA ASN A 215 8.15 -7.23 -5.42
C ASN A 215 6.61 -7.16 -5.31
N VAL A 216 5.89 -8.28 -5.21
CA VAL A 216 4.41 -8.28 -5.21
C VAL A 216 3.85 -7.41 -4.08
N PRO A 217 4.24 -7.57 -2.80
CA PRO A 217 3.70 -6.73 -1.72
C PRO A 217 3.97 -5.24 -1.93
N GLY A 218 5.13 -4.89 -2.48
CA GLY A 218 5.49 -3.51 -2.82
C GLY A 218 4.61 -2.93 -3.94
N ASN A 219 4.35 -3.70 -4.99
CA ASN A 219 3.48 -3.30 -6.09
C ASN A 219 2.02 -3.15 -5.66
N VAL A 220 1.55 -4.02 -4.75
CA VAL A 220 0.23 -3.91 -4.12
C VAL A 220 0.14 -2.62 -3.31
N GLY A 221 1.11 -2.38 -2.41
CA GLY A 221 1.14 -1.16 -1.60
C GLY A 221 1.18 0.11 -2.44
N GLN A 222 1.94 0.13 -3.52
CA GLN A 222 1.96 1.25 -4.45
C GLN A 222 0.59 1.46 -5.11
N THR A 223 -0.06 0.39 -5.57
CA THR A 223 -1.38 0.47 -6.22
C THR A 223 -2.45 0.94 -5.25
N GLU A 224 -2.43 0.46 -4.01
CA GLU A 224 -3.33 0.94 -2.97
C GLU A 224 -3.11 2.42 -2.65
N SER A 225 -1.86 2.89 -2.60
CA SER A 225 -1.56 4.31 -2.42
C SER A 225 -2.14 5.15 -3.55
N GLN A 226 -1.96 4.73 -4.81
CA GLN A 226 -2.51 5.43 -5.98
C GLN A 226 -4.04 5.50 -5.93
N LEU A 227 -4.71 4.43 -5.53
CA LEU A 227 -6.17 4.40 -5.36
C LEU A 227 -6.62 5.32 -4.22
N SER A 228 -5.91 5.32 -3.09
CA SER A 228 -6.21 6.20 -1.95
C SER A 228 -6.03 7.68 -2.28
N ASP A 229 -5.04 8.01 -3.11
CA ASP A 229 -4.85 9.38 -3.61
C ASP A 229 -6.06 9.81 -4.44
N ILE A 230 -6.53 8.96 -5.38
CA ILE A 230 -7.71 9.24 -6.21
C ILE A 230 -8.98 9.38 -5.37
N GLU A 231 -9.19 8.50 -4.40
CA GLU A 231 -10.32 8.57 -3.46
C GLU A 231 -10.30 9.92 -2.69
N THR A 232 -9.11 10.37 -2.28
CA THR A 232 -8.92 11.68 -1.64
C THR A 232 -9.24 12.83 -2.59
N TRP A 233 -8.80 12.75 -3.86
CA TRP A 233 -9.10 13.76 -4.87
C TRP A 233 -10.60 13.86 -5.14
N LEU A 234 -11.28 12.73 -5.26
CA LEU A 234 -12.73 12.67 -5.46
C LEU A 234 -13.49 13.29 -4.30
N GLU A 235 -13.09 13.02 -3.06
CA GLU A 235 -13.70 13.66 -1.90
C GLU A 235 -13.43 15.15 -1.88
N ARG A 236 -12.20 15.56 -2.23
CA ARG A 236 -11.87 16.98 -2.30
C ARG A 236 -12.72 17.69 -3.36
N ALA A 237 -12.90 17.11 -4.54
CA ALA A 237 -13.71 17.65 -5.62
C ALA A 237 -15.17 17.92 -5.24
N LYS A 238 -15.77 17.08 -4.37
CA LYS A 238 -17.13 17.30 -3.84
C LYS A 238 -17.23 18.50 -2.90
N THR A 239 -16.12 18.87 -2.27
CA THR A 239 -16.04 19.95 -1.28
C THR A 239 -15.37 21.22 -1.83
N ALA A 240 -15.10 21.24 -3.13
CA ALA A 240 -14.48 22.37 -3.80
C ALA A 240 -15.38 23.62 -3.71
N ASN A 241 -14.79 24.77 -3.39
CA ASN A 241 -15.51 26.05 -3.32
C ASN A 241 -15.52 26.81 -4.66
N PHE A 242 -15.76 26.09 -5.76
CA PHE A 242 -15.96 26.63 -7.10
C PHE A 242 -16.91 25.73 -7.90
N GLU A 243 -17.47 26.25 -8.98
CA GLU A 243 -18.36 25.51 -9.87
C GLU A 243 -17.57 24.79 -10.97
N TRP A 244 -17.82 23.50 -11.15
CA TRP A 244 -17.25 22.71 -12.25
C TRP A 244 -17.90 23.08 -13.58
N ASN A 245 -17.09 23.17 -14.64
CA ASN A 245 -17.59 23.38 -15.99
C ASN A 245 -18.31 22.11 -16.50
N ALA A 246 -19.23 22.28 -17.45
CA ALA A 246 -19.86 21.15 -18.11
C ALA A 246 -18.80 20.31 -18.85
N GLY A 247 -18.83 18.98 -18.66
CA GLY A 247 -17.86 18.06 -19.26
C GLY A 247 -16.42 18.24 -18.73
N GLU A 248 -16.25 18.87 -17.57
CA GLU A 248 -14.95 18.99 -16.91
C GLU A 248 -14.67 17.74 -16.07
N ASP A 249 -13.55 17.09 -16.36
CA ASP A 249 -13.10 15.92 -15.61
C ASP A 249 -11.85 16.25 -14.83
N MET A 250 -11.79 15.77 -13.59
CA MET A 250 -10.63 15.94 -12.72
C MET A 250 -9.52 14.96 -13.08
N TYR A 251 -8.28 15.46 -13.21
CA TYR A 251 -7.09 14.62 -13.41
C TYR A 251 -6.49 14.24 -12.06
N MET A 252 -6.24 15.25 -11.24
CA MET A 252 -5.66 15.11 -9.91
C MET A 252 -5.85 16.39 -9.10
N VAL A 253 -5.70 16.26 -7.78
CA VAL A 253 -5.73 17.38 -6.84
C VAL A 253 -4.51 17.29 -5.94
N VAL A 254 -3.80 18.40 -5.74
CA VAL A 254 -2.65 18.43 -4.84
C VAL A 254 -2.80 19.55 -3.84
N LYS A 255 -2.25 19.36 -2.64
CA LYS A 255 -2.07 20.49 -1.73
C LYS A 255 -0.97 21.39 -2.27
N ALA A 256 -1.23 22.68 -2.27
CA ALA A 256 -0.31 23.67 -2.80
C ALA A 256 -0.34 24.95 -1.96
N GLU A 257 0.81 25.62 -1.90
CA GLU A 257 0.93 26.99 -1.40
C GLU A 257 1.24 27.90 -2.59
N TRP A 258 0.41 28.92 -2.82
CA TRP A 258 0.68 29.91 -3.87
C TRP A 258 1.65 30.97 -3.37
N LYS A 259 2.86 31.01 -3.93
CA LYS A 259 3.93 31.94 -3.56
C LYS A 259 3.70 33.34 -4.14
N LYS A 260 2.58 33.94 -3.77
CA LYS A 260 2.13 35.24 -4.28
C LYS A 260 3.02 36.40 -3.82
N THR A 261 3.45 36.38 -2.56
CA THR A 261 4.31 37.41 -1.97
C THR A 261 5.71 36.88 -1.65
N GLY A 262 5.87 35.54 -1.61
CA GLY A 262 7.11 34.88 -1.19
C GLY A 262 7.29 34.85 0.32
N ASN A 263 6.32 35.39 1.07
CA ASN A 263 6.25 35.32 2.52
C ASN A 263 5.27 34.22 2.92
N LYS A 264 5.79 33.11 3.44
CA LYS A 264 5.01 31.93 3.87
C LYS A 264 3.82 32.24 4.80
N LYS A 265 3.85 33.32 5.59
CA LYS A 265 2.73 33.69 6.48
C LYS A 265 1.57 34.36 5.74
N GLU A 266 1.84 34.90 4.56
CA GLU A 266 0.90 35.66 3.74
C GLU A 266 0.44 34.85 2.52
N ASP A 267 1.34 34.04 1.97
CA ASP A 267 1.10 33.14 0.85
C ASP A 267 -0.10 32.21 1.13
N PRO A 268 -1.10 32.16 0.23
CA PRO A 268 -2.29 31.33 0.43
C PRO A 268 -2.00 29.84 0.35
N ASP A 269 -2.54 29.09 1.32
CA ASP A 269 -2.54 27.64 1.36
C ASP A 269 -3.87 27.04 0.92
N GLY A 270 -3.81 25.95 0.16
CA GLY A 270 -5.01 25.20 -0.20
C GLY A 270 -4.73 24.07 -1.19
N PHE A 271 -5.53 24.01 -2.25
CA PHE A 271 -5.53 22.92 -3.22
C PHE A 271 -5.45 23.45 -4.65
N LEU A 272 -4.58 22.83 -5.43
CA LEU A 272 -4.54 22.98 -6.87
C LEU A 272 -5.24 21.79 -7.52
N TYR A 273 -6.27 22.09 -8.31
CA TYR A 273 -6.99 21.13 -9.13
C TYR A 273 -6.45 21.20 -10.55
N ILE A 274 -6.15 20.03 -11.11
CA ILE A 274 -5.79 19.87 -12.52
C ILE A 274 -6.95 19.13 -13.17
N THR A 275 -7.57 19.73 -14.18
CA THR A 275 -8.79 19.20 -14.82
C THR A 275 -8.60 19.04 -16.32
N SER A 276 -9.62 18.57 -17.05
CA SER A 276 -9.61 18.50 -18.52
C SER A 276 -9.61 19.85 -19.22
N GLN A 277 -9.94 20.91 -18.48
CA GLN A 277 -10.16 22.24 -19.04
C GLN A 277 -9.23 23.28 -18.41
N ARG A 278 -8.94 23.22 -17.11
CA ARG A 278 -8.24 24.30 -16.42
C ARG A 278 -7.42 23.83 -15.23
N LEU A 279 -6.52 24.71 -14.82
CA LEU A 279 -5.97 24.73 -13.48
C LEU A 279 -6.86 25.61 -12.60
N VAL A 280 -7.15 25.14 -11.39
CA VAL A 280 -7.90 25.90 -10.40
C VAL A 280 -7.13 25.92 -9.09
N MET A 281 -6.83 27.11 -8.57
CA MET A 281 -6.23 27.28 -7.25
C MET A 281 -7.30 27.76 -6.27
N GLU A 282 -7.57 26.92 -5.29
CA GLU A 282 -8.50 27.21 -4.21
C GLU A 282 -7.71 27.40 -2.91
N GLN A 283 -7.97 28.49 -2.19
CA GLN A 283 -7.51 28.63 -0.81
C GLN A 283 -8.36 27.75 0.10
N ALA A 284 -7.73 27.02 1.02
CA ALA A 284 -8.43 26.23 2.02
C ALA A 284 -7.54 26.07 3.26
N GLU A 285 -7.60 27.03 4.17
CA GLU A 285 -6.74 27.06 5.36
C GLU A 285 -7.38 27.80 6.55
N LYS A 286 -6.73 27.73 7.73
CA LYS A 286 -7.08 28.55 8.90
C LYS A 286 -6.07 29.69 9.04
N LYS A 287 -6.50 30.93 8.82
CA LYS A 287 -5.64 32.11 9.02
C LYS A 287 -5.87 32.80 10.37
N GLY A 288 -4.78 33.33 10.94
CA GLY A 288 -4.82 34.20 12.13
C GLY A 288 -4.93 33.50 13.49
N GLY A 289 -4.73 32.18 13.56
CA GLY A 289 -4.63 31.44 14.83
C GLY A 289 -3.23 31.51 15.45
N PHE A 290 -3.13 31.39 16.78
CA PHE A 290 -1.85 31.28 17.49
C PHE A 290 -1.59 29.82 17.83
N MET A 291 -0.51 29.25 17.31
CA MET A 291 -0.02 27.91 17.69
C MET A 291 -1.07 26.78 17.51
N GLY A 292 -1.91 26.87 16.47
CA GLY A 292 -2.98 25.91 16.18
C GLY A 292 -4.30 26.17 16.91
N PHE A 293 -4.36 27.17 17.80
CA PHE A 293 -5.57 27.60 18.48
C PHE A 293 -6.16 28.88 17.85
N GLY A 294 -7.46 28.84 17.56
CA GLY A 294 -8.18 29.95 16.92
C GLY A 294 -7.92 30.06 15.40
N GLY A 295 -8.35 31.17 14.81
CA GLY A 295 -8.23 31.46 13.38
C GLY A 295 -9.55 31.34 12.61
N LYS A 296 -9.68 32.12 11.55
CA LYS A 296 -10.84 32.09 10.63
C LYS A 296 -10.54 31.09 9.51
N ARG A 297 -11.49 30.19 9.23
CA ARG A 297 -11.44 29.34 8.04
C ARG A 297 -11.62 30.24 6.81
N VAL A 298 -10.66 30.17 5.90
CA VAL A 298 -10.70 30.88 4.62
C VAL A 298 -10.77 29.81 3.54
N GLU A 299 -11.86 29.83 2.78
CA GLU A 299 -12.11 28.97 1.63
C GLU A 299 -12.63 29.82 0.49
N GLU A 300 -11.86 29.96 -0.58
CA GLU A 300 -12.23 30.76 -1.75
C GLU A 300 -11.43 30.36 -2.99
N LEU A 301 -12.05 30.51 -4.16
CA LEU A 301 -11.34 30.46 -5.42
C LEU A 301 -10.36 31.64 -5.50
N LEU A 302 -9.06 31.37 -5.66
CA LEU A 302 -8.05 32.41 -5.82
C LEU A 302 -7.87 32.80 -7.28
N TRP A 303 -7.75 31.79 -8.14
CA TRP A 303 -7.60 31.97 -9.58
C TRP A 303 -7.82 30.65 -10.32
N GLU A 304 -8.07 30.78 -11.62
CA GLU A 304 -8.16 29.68 -12.56
C GLU A 304 -7.51 30.07 -13.88
N SER A 305 -7.04 29.09 -14.63
CA SER A 305 -6.38 29.30 -15.92
C SER A 305 -6.71 28.15 -16.87
N PRO A 306 -7.08 28.41 -18.14
CA PRO A 306 -7.22 27.35 -19.14
C PRO A 306 -5.97 26.49 -19.19
N ILE A 307 -6.13 25.17 -19.28
CA ILE A 307 -5.02 24.23 -19.21
C ILE A 307 -4.06 24.40 -20.37
N GLY A 308 -4.59 24.80 -21.54
CA GLY A 308 -3.78 25.09 -22.73
C GLY A 308 -3.11 26.46 -22.70
N ALA A 309 -3.38 27.32 -21.72
CA ALA A 309 -2.69 28.60 -21.57
C ALA A 309 -1.31 28.47 -20.91
N MET A 310 -0.94 27.28 -20.41
CA MET A 310 0.40 27.02 -19.87
C MET A 310 1.43 26.93 -21.01
N GLU A 311 2.36 27.88 -21.08
CA GLU A 311 3.41 27.92 -22.12
C GLU A 311 4.72 27.30 -21.64
N GLU A 312 5.12 27.57 -20.39
CA GLU A 312 6.35 27.04 -19.80
C GLU A 312 6.07 26.50 -18.39
N ILE A 313 6.59 25.31 -18.10
CA ILE A 313 6.45 24.63 -16.81
C ILE A 313 7.84 24.18 -16.37
N ASP A 314 8.38 24.86 -15.38
CA ASP A 314 9.66 24.56 -14.74
C ASP A 314 9.48 24.11 -13.30
N TYR A 315 10.51 23.46 -12.76
CA TYR A 315 10.53 23.05 -11.36
C TYR A 315 11.88 23.35 -10.72
N GLU A 316 11.85 23.72 -9.44
CA GLU A 316 13.05 23.96 -8.64
C GLU A 316 12.97 23.20 -7.32
N LYS A 317 14.06 22.54 -6.94
CA LYS A 317 14.21 21.92 -5.62
C LYS A 317 15.05 22.83 -4.73
N LYS A 318 14.42 23.56 -3.81
CA LYS A 318 15.12 24.45 -2.87
C LYS A 318 15.39 23.77 -1.52
N GLY A 319 16.61 23.99 -1.00
CA GLY A 319 17.03 23.68 0.38
C GLY A 319 18.11 22.60 0.50
N LEU A 320 19.04 22.78 1.45
CA LEU A 320 20.17 21.87 1.74
C LEU A 320 19.73 20.47 2.24
N LEU A 321 18.43 20.30 2.53
CA LEU A 321 17.76 19.06 2.93
C LEU A 321 16.48 18.79 2.12
N GLY A 322 16.34 19.40 0.92
CA GLY A 322 15.40 18.97 -0.13
C GLY A 322 13.89 19.09 0.16
N GLY A 323 13.47 20.03 1.00
CA GLY A 323 12.09 20.08 1.52
C GLY A 323 11.12 21.07 0.85
N ILE A 324 11.53 21.81 -0.19
CA ILE A 324 10.63 22.73 -0.90
C ILE A 324 10.68 22.41 -2.39
N ASP A 325 9.58 21.85 -2.88
CA ASP A 325 9.34 21.48 -4.26
C ASP A 325 8.53 22.60 -4.93
N LEU A 326 9.21 23.49 -5.65
CA LEU A 326 8.60 24.62 -6.35
C LEU A 326 8.30 24.27 -7.81
N ILE A 327 7.18 24.80 -8.29
CA ILE A 327 6.73 24.73 -9.67
C ILE A 327 6.52 26.15 -10.16
N HIS A 328 7.11 26.48 -11.31
CA HIS A 328 6.96 27.75 -11.98
C HIS A 328 6.17 27.51 -13.26
N ILE A 329 5.08 28.25 -13.42
CA ILE A 329 4.21 28.17 -14.60
C ILE A 329 4.17 29.55 -15.23
N ARG A 330 4.61 29.66 -16.48
CA ARG A 330 4.34 30.84 -17.30
C ARG A 330 3.08 30.60 -18.12
N PHE A 331 2.16 31.55 -18.07
CA PHE A 331 0.97 31.51 -18.90
C PHE A 331 1.07 32.48 -20.09
N GLY A 332 0.51 32.06 -21.21
CA GLY A 332 0.34 32.86 -22.41
C GLY A 332 -0.93 33.70 -22.40
N SER A 333 -1.36 34.09 -23.60
CA SER A 333 -2.64 34.79 -23.80
C SER A 333 -3.81 33.92 -23.34
N GLY A 334 -4.53 34.36 -22.30
CA GLY A 334 -5.66 33.66 -21.70
C GLY A 334 -5.43 33.15 -20.27
N GLY A 335 -4.20 33.24 -19.75
CA GLY A 335 -3.94 33.01 -18.33
C GLY A 335 -4.29 34.22 -17.44
N PRO A 336 -4.54 34.01 -16.14
CA PRO A 336 -4.88 35.07 -15.20
C PRO A 336 -3.67 35.96 -14.82
N PHE A 337 -2.44 35.46 -15.01
CA PHE A 337 -1.17 36.11 -14.66
C PHE A 337 -0.08 35.79 -15.69
N GLY A 338 1.00 36.56 -15.70
CA GLY A 338 2.19 36.22 -16.50
C GLY A 338 2.91 34.96 -15.97
N ASP A 339 3.32 34.98 -14.70
CA ASP A 339 3.99 33.85 -14.06
C ASP A 339 3.33 33.50 -12.70
N VAL A 340 3.25 32.21 -12.39
CA VAL A 340 2.79 31.70 -11.09
C VAL A 340 3.84 30.77 -10.52
N THR A 341 4.11 30.90 -9.22
CA THR A 341 4.95 29.96 -8.46
C THR A 341 4.13 29.26 -7.39
N LEU A 342 4.18 27.92 -7.37
CA LEU A 342 3.52 27.07 -6.40
C LEU A 342 4.56 26.25 -5.64
N GLU A 343 4.38 26.07 -4.34
CA GLU A 343 5.01 24.97 -3.61
C GLU A 343 4.03 23.82 -3.54
N VAL A 344 4.40 22.66 -4.09
CA VAL A 344 3.56 21.46 -4.01
C VAL A 344 3.89 20.72 -2.72
N LYS A 345 2.85 20.39 -1.96
CA LYS A 345 2.96 19.74 -0.64
C LYS A 345 2.66 18.25 -0.76
N GLU A 346 3.01 17.51 0.30
CA GLU A 346 2.60 16.12 0.54
C GLU A 346 3.10 15.08 -0.48
N GLY A 347 4.42 14.97 -0.63
CA GLY A 347 5.06 13.72 -1.07
C GLY A 347 5.15 13.49 -2.58
N ILE A 348 4.53 14.31 -3.42
CA ILE A 348 4.81 14.31 -4.87
C ILE A 348 6.03 15.16 -5.19
N HIS A 349 7.04 14.56 -5.82
CA HIS A 349 8.24 15.28 -6.23
C HIS A 349 7.94 16.31 -7.32
N ALA A 350 8.53 17.51 -7.21
CA ALA A 350 8.32 18.61 -8.16
C ALA A 350 8.47 18.19 -9.63
N ARG A 351 9.51 17.38 -9.92
CA ARG A 351 9.75 16.86 -11.28
C ARG A 351 8.60 16.00 -11.80
N VAL A 352 8.07 15.11 -10.97
CA VAL A 352 6.97 14.21 -11.35
C VAL A 352 5.70 15.03 -11.58
N PHE A 353 5.44 16.01 -10.71
CA PHE A 353 4.30 16.88 -10.83
C PHE A 353 4.37 17.79 -12.07
N ALA A 354 5.53 18.41 -12.35
CA ALA A 354 5.77 19.19 -13.57
C ALA A 354 5.52 18.36 -14.83
N SER A 355 5.96 17.09 -14.85
CA SER A 355 5.68 16.18 -15.96
C SER A 355 4.18 15.91 -16.13
N LYS A 356 3.42 15.77 -15.04
CA LYS A 356 1.95 15.62 -15.11
C LYS A 356 1.26 16.88 -15.62
N LEU A 357 1.69 18.08 -15.21
CA LEU A 357 1.20 19.35 -15.75
C LEU A 357 1.50 19.47 -17.26
N GLN A 358 2.70 19.12 -17.71
CA GLN A 358 3.07 19.14 -19.13
C GLN A 358 2.23 18.15 -19.96
N GLN A 359 1.96 16.95 -19.42
CA GLN A 359 1.07 15.97 -20.06
C GLN A 359 -0.37 16.47 -20.13
N ALA A 360 -0.80 17.23 -19.12
CA ALA A 360 -2.11 17.86 -19.06
C ALA A 360 -2.23 18.98 -20.11
N ALA A 361 -1.27 19.91 -20.13
CA ALA A 361 -1.19 21.02 -21.08
C ALA A 361 -1.18 20.54 -22.55
N SER A 362 -0.37 19.52 -22.85
CA SER A 362 -0.26 18.94 -24.20
C SER A 362 -1.42 18.02 -24.59
N GLY A 363 -2.33 17.70 -23.66
CA GLY A 363 -3.40 16.72 -23.86
C GLY A 363 -2.92 15.25 -23.91
N ALA A 364 -1.62 14.99 -23.74
CA ALA A 364 -1.06 13.63 -23.74
C ALA A 364 -1.67 12.72 -22.66
N ILE A 365 -2.17 13.30 -21.57
CA ILE A 365 -2.86 12.62 -20.47
C ILE A 365 -4.20 12.00 -20.88
N GLU A 366 -4.80 12.42 -22.00
CA GLU A 366 -6.04 11.81 -22.52
C GLU A 366 -5.89 10.33 -22.86
N ARG A 367 -4.66 9.87 -23.12
CA ARG A 367 -4.36 8.44 -23.33
C ARG A 367 -4.59 7.61 -22.07
N GLU A 368 -4.59 8.24 -20.89
CA GLU A 368 -4.89 7.60 -19.61
C GLU A 368 -6.41 7.56 -19.31
N ARG A 369 -7.28 8.08 -20.20
CA ARG A 369 -8.74 8.02 -19.99
C ARG A 369 -9.24 6.57 -20.06
N GLY A 370 -10.02 6.16 -19.07
CA GLY A 370 -10.65 4.84 -18.95
C GLY A 370 -12.17 4.84 -19.07
N LEU A 371 -12.82 6.01 -18.94
CA LEU A 371 -14.25 6.17 -19.15
C LEU A 371 -14.53 6.81 -20.51
N GLU A 372 -15.54 6.30 -21.23
CA GLU A 372 -16.03 7.01 -22.41
C GLU A 372 -16.61 8.38 -22.03
N ARG A 373 -16.38 9.36 -22.90
CA ARG A 373 -16.99 10.68 -22.75
C ARG A 373 -18.51 10.58 -22.80
N SER A 374 -19.18 11.31 -21.93
CA SER A 374 -20.63 11.46 -22.03
C SER A 374 -21.03 12.17 -23.33
N ASP A 375 -22.27 11.99 -23.79
CA ASP A 375 -22.74 12.66 -25.00
C ASP A 375 -22.74 14.19 -24.86
N ALA A 376 -22.98 14.70 -23.65
CA ALA A 376 -22.86 16.13 -23.34
C ALA A 376 -21.42 16.63 -23.45
N GLU A 377 -20.44 15.83 -22.99
CA GLU A 377 -19.02 16.16 -23.12
C GLU A 377 -18.56 16.09 -24.58
N LYS A 378 -19.01 15.10 -25.35
CA LYS A 378 -18.76 15.03 -26.80
C LYS A 378 -19.29 16.27 -27.50
N ALA A 379 -20.54 16.67 -27.22
CA ALA A 379 -21.14 17.86 -27.80
C ALA A 379 -20.38 19.15 -27.44
N PHE A 380 -19.85 19.26 -26.21
CA PHE A 380 -19.01 20.40 -25.81
C PHE A 380 -17.68 20.43 -26.58
N VAL A 381 -17.02 19.28 -26.74
CA VAL A 381 -15.78 19.17 -27.53
C VAL A 381 -16.02 19.54 -29.00
N ASP A 382 -17.12 19.07 -29.59
CA ASP A 382 -17.49 19.41 -30.97
C ASP A 382 -17.77 20.91 -31.11
N ALA A 383 -18.45 21.53 -30.14
CA ALA A 383 -18.72 22.97 -30.14
C ALA A 383 -17.45 23.83 -30.05
N ILE A 384 -16.36 23.33 -29.46
CA ILE A 384 -15.05 24.00 -29.47
C ILE A 384 -14.41 23.95 -30.86
N ALA A 385 -14.60 22.86 -31.62
CA ALA A 385 -14.06 22.76 -32.97
C ALA A 385 -14.74 23.73 -33.95
N ASP A 386 -16.01 24.05 -33.71
CA ASP A 386 -16.83 24.93 -34.55
C ASP A 386 -16.75 26.42 -34.16
N LEU A 387 -15.73 26.81 -33.38
CA LEU A 387 -15.67 28.17 -32.86
C LEU A 387 -15.51 29.23 -33.95
N PRO A 388 -16.21 30.37 -33.79
CA PRO A 388 -16.12 31.46 -34.77
C PRO A 388 -14.70 31.99 -34.82
N THR A 389 -14.10 32.02 -36.01
CA THR A 389 -12.80 32.66 -36.28
C THR A 389 -12.91 34.18 -36.46
N THR A 390 -14.13 34.71 -36.41
CA THR A 390 -14.45 36.14 -36.54
C THR A 390 -15.37 36.58 -35.41
N CYS A 391 -15.11 37.76 -34.85
CA CYS A 391 -15.92 38.37 -33.82
C CYS A 391 -17.35 38.61 -34.35
N PRO A 392 -18.40 38.05 -33.71
CA PRO A 392 -19.77 38.21 -34.17
C PRO A 392 -20.30 39.65 -34.01
N VAL A 393 -19.60 40.49 -33.24
CA VAL A 393 -20.00 41.89 -32.98
C VAL A 393 -19.43 42.84 -34.04
N CYS A 394 -18.16 42.70 -34.42
CA CYS A 394 -17.49 43.67 -35.30
C CYS A 394 -16.92 43.06 -36.60
N GLY A 395 -16.95 41.73 -36.74
CA GLY A 395 -16.41 41.03 -37.92
C GLY A 395 -14.89 40.94 -37.97
N ALA A 396 -14.15 41.50 -37.00
CA ALA A 396 -12.71 41.34 -36.92
C ALA A 396 -12.33 39.87 -36.70
N THR A 397 -11.21 39.42 -37.28
CA THR A 397 -10.65 38.11 -36.97
C THR A 397 -10.33 38.02 -35.49
N LEU A 398 -10.74 36.92 -34.84
CA LEU A 398 -10.28 36.59 -33.50
C LEU A 398 -8.92 35.92 -33.67
N ASP A 399 -7.86 36.69 -33.44
CA ASP A 399 -6.45 36.33 -33.61
C ASP A 399 -5.87 35.57 -32.42
N GLN A 400 -6.61 35.49 -31.31
CA GLN A 400 -6.27 34.64 -30.16
C GLN A 400 -6.51 33.16 -30.51
N GLU A 401 -5.45 32.34 -30.39
CA GLU A 401 -5.56 30.89 -30.53
C GLU A 401 -6.44 30.33 -29.41
N VAL A 402 -7.51 29.60 -29.78
CA VAL A 402 -8.36 28.94 -28.80
C VAL A 402 -7.62 27.76 -28.23
N THR A 403 -7.30 27.84 -26.94
CA THR A 403 -6.66 26.74 -26.22
C THR A 403 -7.67 25.94 -25.42
N ARG A 404 -7.27 24.72 -25.04
CA ARG A 404 -8.13 23.78 -24.30
C ARG A 404 -8.62 24.42 -22.99
N GLY A 405 -9.95 24.41 -22.83
CA GLY A 405 -10.67 24.91 -21.66
C GLY A 405 -10.87 26.42 -21.59
N MET A 406 -10.57 27.16 -22.65
CA MET A 406 -11.08 28.53 -22.80
C MET A 406 -12.61 28.51 -22.95
N THR A 407 -13.29 29.33 -22.16
CA THR A 407 -14.76 29.49 -22.19
C THR A 407 -15.19 30.83 -22.79
N GLN A 408 -14.26 31.74 -23.03
CA GLN A 408 -14.49 33.04 -23.65
C GLN A 408 -13.23 33.59 -24.31
N LEU A 409 -13.41 34.46 -25.30
CA LEU A 409 -12.38 35.23 -26.00
C LEU A 409 -12.73 36.71 -25.91
N GLU A 410 -11.74 37.58 -25.73
CA GLU A 410 -11.94 39.01 -25.87
C GLU A 410 -11.47 39.46 -27.25
N CYS A 411 -12.33 40.12 -28.02
CA CYS A 411 -11.96 40.67 -29.31
C CYS A 411 -11.00 41.84 -29.15
N ALA A 412 -9.74 41.70 -29.58
CA ALA A 412 -8.72 42.75 -29.50
C ALA A 412 -9.10 44.06 -30.23
N TYR A 413 -10.03 44.01 -31.19
CA TYR A 413 -10.46 45.19 -31.94
C TYR A 413 -11.55 46.00 -31.23
N CYS A 414 -12.62 45.34 -30.75
CA CYS A 414 -13.79 46.03 -30.20
C CYS A 414 -14.07 45.75 -28.72
N GLY A 415 -13.25 44.91 -28.06
CA GLY A 415 -13.41 44.52 -26.66
C GLY A 415 -14.64 43.63 -26.39
N ALA A 416 -15.29 43.09 -27.42
CA ALA A 416 -16.42 42.20 -27.24
C ALA A 416 -15.96 40.85 -26.64
N ILE A 417 -16.64 40.41 -25.58
CA ILE A 417 -16.45 39.07 -25.02
C ILE A 417 -17.29 38.06 -25.81
N VAL A 418 -16.62 37.17 -26.52
CA VAL A 418 -17.20 36.08 -27.31
C VAL A 418 -17.17 34.81 -26.46
N ARG A 419 -18.33 34.29 -26.09
CA ARG A 419 -18.41 33.04 -25.29
C ARG A 419 -18.21 31.82 -26.18
N ILE A 420 -17.34 30.93 -25.75
CA ILE A 420 -17.02 29.65 -26.40
C ILE A 420 -18.00 28.58 -25.88
N GLY A 421 -18.61 27.80 -26.78
CA GLY A 421 -19.46 26.66 -26.41
C GLY A 421 -20.86 26.99 -25.87
N ALA A 422 -21.28 28.26 -25.87
CA ALA A 422 -22.67 28.61 -25.59
C ALA A 422 -23.53 28.35 -26.84
N THR A 423 -24.25 27.23 -26.87
CA THR A 423 -25.38 27.06 -27.80
C THR A 423 -26.36 28.20 -27.55
N SER A 424 -26.76 28.88 -28.63
CA SER A 424 -27.82 29.89 -28.60
C SER A 424 -29.19 29.28 -28.33
#